data_AF-A0A1D2XDW1-F1
#
_entry.id   AF-A0A1D2XDW1-F1
#
_cell.length_a   1.000
_cell.length_b   1.000
_cell.length_c   1.000
_cell.angle_alpha   90.00
_cell.angle_beta   90.00
_cell.angle_gamma   90.00
#
_symmetry.space_group_name_H-M   'P 1'
#
loop_
_entity.id
_entity.type
_entity.pdbx_description
1 polymer ?
#
loop_
_entity_poly.entity_id
_entity_poly.type
_entity_poly.pdbx_seq_one_letter_code
_entity_poly.pdbx_strand_id
1 'polypeptide(L)'
;MKLNASSGVLLEYLWGVLSHSGKRKRIQSLAGGAAGSMPNISKANLNTVEIPVPPEKLQMQFKAILLKRYQVSKLNHRRDMKVDTLFNSLSQKAFSGEL
;
A
#
# COMPACT_ATOMS: atom_id res chain seq x y z
N MET A 1 -9.21 -6.66 19.47
CA MET A 1 -8.64 -7.46 18.36
C MET A 1 -7.12 -7.39 18.43
N LYS A 2 -6.41 -8.50 18.75
CA LYS A 2 -4.96 -8.57 18.60
C LYS A 2 -4.68 -8.98 17.15
N LEU A 3 -4.12 -8.07 16.36
CA LEU A 3 -3.68 -8.34 14.99
C LEU A 3 -2.31 -9.05 15.06
N ASN A 4 -2.30 -10.33 15.42
CA ASN A 4 -1.10 -11.16 15.40
C ASN A 4 -1.30 -12.35 14.47
N ALA A 5 -0.20 -12.99 14.05
CA ALA A 5 -0.23 -14.20 13.22
C ALA A 5 -1.06 -15.35 13.82
N SER A 6 -1.39 -15.28 15.12
CA SER A 6 -2.24 -16.23 15.83
C SER A 6 -3.74 -16.08 15.55
N SER A 7 -4.15 -15.06 14.78
CA SER A 7 -5.57 -14.76 14.49
C SER A 7 -6.11 -15.43 13.22
N GLY A 8 -5.32 -16.27 12.52
CA GLY A 8 -5.72 -16.92 11.26
C GLY A 8 -5.81 -15.95 10.07
N VAL A 9 -5.30 -14.73 10.22
CA VAL A 9 -5.27 -13.69 9.19
C VAL A 9 -3.84 -13.39 8.78
N LEU A 10 -3.54 -13.53 7.48
CA LEU A 10 -2.27 -13.11 6.91
C LEU A 10 -2.14 -11.59 6.94
N LEU A 11 -0.96 -11.11 7.35
CA LEU A 11 -0.66 -9.68 7.46
C LEU A 11 -0.81 -8.95 6.13
N GLU A 12 -0.41 -9.58 5.02
CA GLU A 12 -0.52 -9.00 3.68
C GLU A 12 -1.98 -8.85 3.26
N TYR A 13 -2.84 -9.81 3.61
CA TYR A 13 -4.26 -9.72 3.36
C TYR A 13 -4.89 -8.59 4.17
N LEU A 14 -4.62 -8.55 5.48
CA LEU A 14 -5.10 -7.50 6.37
C LEU A 14 -4.68 -6.12 5.88
N TRP A 15 -3.39 -5.94 5.56
CA TRP A 15 -2.88 -4.69 5.00
C TRP A 15 -3.59 -4.33 3.69
N GLY A 16 -3.83 -5.31 2.82
CA GLY A 16 -4.56 -5.13 1.58
C GLY A 16 -5.99 -4.62 1.79
N VAL A 17 -6.71 -5.20 2.76
CA VAL A 17 -8.08 -4.76 3.12
C VAL A 17 -8.06 -3.35 3.70
N LEU A 18 -7.17 -3.05 4.64
CA LEU A 18 -7.07 -1.73 5.28
C LEU A 18 -6.63 -0.63 4.30
N SER A 19 -5.87 -0.99 3.28
CA SER A 19 -5.41 -0.08 2.23
C SER A 19 -6.44 0.13 1.12
N HIS A 20 -7.45 -0.74 1.01
CA HIS A 20 -8.49 -0.61 0.01
C HIS A 20 -9.34 0.65 0.27
N SER A 21 -9.54 1.48 -0.76
CA SER A 21 -10.15 2.80 -0.63
C SER A 21 -11.53 2.79 0.02
N GLY A 22 -12.39 1.82 -0.32
CA GLY A 22 -13.72 1.69 0.27
C GLY A 22 -13.70 1.38 1.77
N LYS A 23 -12.80 0.47 2.18
CA LYS A 23 -12.63 0.07 3.59
C LYS A 23 -11.94 1.17 4.39
N ARG A 24 -10.91 1.80 3.80
CA ARG A 24 -10.21 2.94 4.38
C ARG A 24 -11.16 4.10 4.67
N LYS A 25 -12.04 4.47 3.73
CA LYS A 25 -13.04 5.53 3.94
C LYS A 25 -13.98 5.22 5.10
N ARG A 26 -14.47 3.97 5.19
CA ARG A 26 -15.33 3.53 6.30
C ARG A 26 -14.61 3.53 7.65
N ILE A 27 -13.33 3.17 7.69
CA ILE A 27 -12.52 3.22 8.91
C ILE A 27 -12.24 4.67 9.31
N GLN A 28 -11.95 5.54 8.34
CA GLN A 28 -11.75 6.97 8.57
C GLN A 28 -13.00 7.68 9.08
N SER A 29 -14.21 7.26 8.66
CA SER A 29 -15.46 7.83 9.19
C SER A 29 -15.71 7.49 10.67
N LEU A 30 -14.96 6.55 11.25
CA LEU A 30 -15.01 6.23 12.68
C LEU A 30 -14.04 7.09 13.50
N ALA A 31 -13.25 7.95 12.86
CA ALA A 31 -12.36 8.87 13.54
C ALA A 31 -13.14 9.99 14.24
N GLY A 32 -12.76 10.30 15.48
CA GLY A 32 -13.21 11.49 16.20
C GLY A 32 -12.21 12.64 16.09
N GLY A 33 -12.61 13.84 16.52
CA GLY A 33 -11.81 15.07 16.45
C GLY A 33 -12.41 16.10 15.49
N ALA A 34 -11.93 17.35 15.53
CA ALA A 34 -12.38 18.40 14.61
C ALA A 34 -12.19 17.92 13.17
N ALA A 35 -13.28 17.95 12.39
CA ALA A 35 -13.32 17.45 11.03
C ALA A 35 -12.19 18.06 10.18
N GLY A 36 -11.17 17.25 9.85
CA GLY A 36 -10.23 17.55 8.76
C GLY A 36 -8.76 17.73 9.14
N SER A 37 -8.39 18.03 10.39
CA SER A 37 -7.00 18.37 10.72
C SER A 37 -6.21 17.24 11.40
N MET A 38 -6.84 16.42 12.26
CA MET A 38 -6.20 15.29 12.95
C MET A 38 -7.19 14.13 13.21
N PRO A 39 -7.53 13.31 12.20
CA PRO A 39 -8.41 12.16 12.40
C PRO A 39 -7.76 11.14 13.33
N ASN A 40 -8.36 10.89 14.50
CA ASN A 40 -7.92 9.85 15.44
C ASN A 40 -9.00 8.78 15.60
N ILE A 41 -8.61 7.51 15.46
CA ILE A 41 -9.52 6.36 15.62
C ILE A 41 -9.20 5.70 16.95
N SER A 42 -10.17 5.72 17.87
CA SER A 42 -10.01 5.06 19.17
C SER A 42 -9.92 3.54 19.00
N LYS A 43 -9.24 2.87 19.93
CA LYS A 43 -9.17 1.39 19.96
C LYS A 43 -10.56 0.76 20.02
N ALA A 44 -11.50 1.39 20.72
CA ALA A 44 -12.89 0.94 20.80
C ALA A 44 -13.56 0.98 19.42
N ASN A 45 -13.45 2.11 18.71
CA ASN A 45 -14.01 2.27 17.36
C ASN A 45 -13.33 1.35 16.35
N LEU A 46 -12.02 1.12 16.46
CA LEU A 46 -11.32 0.21 15.56
C LEU A 46 -11.78 -1.24 15.72
N ASN A 47 -12.11 -1.66 16.95
CA ASN A 47 -12.59 -3.02 17.22
C ASN A 47 -14.01 -3.28 16.68
N THR A 48 -14.79 -2.26 16.31
CA THR A 48 -16.11 -2.43 15.69
C THR A 48 -16.04 -2.65 14.17
N VAL A 49 -14.84 -2.53 13.58
CA VAL A 49 -14.64 -2.73 12.16
C VAL A 49 -14.66 -4.22 11.84
N GLU A 50 -15.69 -4.64 11.11
CA GLU A 50 -15.78 -5.99 10.57
C GLU A 50 -14.97 -6.14 9.29
N ILE A 51 -14.08 -7.14 9.28
CA ILE A 51 -13.22 -7.48 8.15
C ILE A 51 -13.59 -8.90 7.71
N PRO A 52 -13.94 -9.12 6.42
CA PRO A 52 -14.13 -10.48 5.92
C PRO A 52 -12.79 -11.22 5.99
N VAL A 53 -12.79 -12.42 6.56
CA VAL A 53 -11.61 -13.29 6.62
C VAL A 53 -11.88 -14.53 5.77
N PRO A 54 -11.33 -14.61 4.54
CA PRO A 54 -11.52 -15.76 3.69
C PRO A 54 -10.66 -16.94 4.15
N PRO A 55 -10.90 -18.17 3.66
CA PRO A 55 -10.05 -19.32 3.92
C PRO A 55 -8.57 -19.05 3.60
N GLU A 56 -7.66 -19.68 4.34
CA GLU A 56 -6.21 -19.48 4.24
C GLU A 56 -5.69 -19.57 2.80
N LYS A 57 -6.19 -20.52 2.01
CA LYS A 57 -5.84 -20.68 0.60
C LYS A 57 -6.06 -19.39 -0.22
N LEU A 58 -7.19 -18.71 -0.01
CA LEU A 58 -7.48 -17.44 -0.70
C LEU A 58 -6.61 -16.30 -0.18
N GLN A 59 -6.30 -16.28 1.11
CA GLN A 59 -5.37 -15.30 1.69
C GLN A 59 -3.97 -15.45 1.08
N MET A 60 -3.48 -16.69 0.91
CA MET A 60 -2.19 -16.97 0.27
C MET A 60 -2.18 -16.58 -1.21
N GLN A 61 -3.27 -16.85 -1.94
CA GLN A 61 -3.41 -16.41 -3.34
C GLN A 61 -3.37 -14.88 -3.46
N PHE A 62 -4.09 -14.18 -2.59
CA PHE A 62 -4.06 -12.73 -2.51
C PHE A 62 -2.63 -12.22 -2.24
N LYS A 63 -1.94 -12.78 -1.25
CA LYS A 63 -0.54 -12.45 -0.93
C LYS A 63 0.37 -12.62 -2.15
N ALA A 64 0.26 -13.72 -2.88
CA ALA A 64 1.08 -13.98 -4.06
C ALA A 64 0.86 -12.92 -5.17
N ILE A 65 -0.40 -12.55 -5.41
CA ILE A 65 -0.75 -11.48 -6.37
C ILE A 65 -0.19 -10.13 -5.90
N LEU A 66 -0.35 -9.80 -4.62
CA LEU A 66 0.10 -8.54 -4.05
C LEU A 66 1.62 -8.38 -4.19
N LEU A 67 2.39 -9.42 -3.86
CA LEU A 67 3.85 -9.41 -3.96
C LEU A 67 4.32 -9.25 -5.41
N LYS A 68 3.69 -9.94 -6.37
CA LYS A 68 3.98 -9.77 -7.80
C LYS A 68 3.74 -8.33 -8.24
N ARG A 69 2.61 -7.74 -7.84
CA ARG A 69 2.30 -6.33 -8.15
C ARG A 69 3.37 -5.39 -7.59
N TYR A 70 3.78 -5.59 -6.34
CA TYR A 70 4.80 -4.76 -5.71
C TYR A 70 6.16 -4.86 -6.43
N GLN A 71 6.55 -6.08 -6.83
CA GLN A 71 7.78 -6.29 -7.58
C GLN A 71 7.77 -5.56 -8.93
N VAL A 72 6.67 -5.65 -9.68
CA VAL A 72 6.51 -4.92 -10.96
C VAL A 72 6.59 -3.41 -10.73
N SER A 73 5.88 -2.89 -9.72
CA SER A 73 5.93 -1.46 -9.37
C SER A 73 7.35 -0.99 -9.04
N LYS A 74 8.12 -1.80 -8.28
CA LYS A 74 9.51 -1.49 -7.92
C LYS A 74 10.43 -1.49 -9.14
N LEU A 75 10.22 -2.42 -10.08
CA LEU A 75 10.98 -2.48 -11.33
C LEU A 75 10.69 -1.26 -12.21
N ASN A 76 9.43 -0.86 -12.34
CA ASN A 76 9.04 0.33 -13.10
C ASN A 76 9.67 1.59 -12.51
N HIS A 77 9.55 1.80 -11.20
CA HIS A 77 10.17 2.96 -10.54
C HIS A 77 11.69 3.03 -10.77
N ARG A 78 12.39 1.89 -10.74
CA ARG A 78 13.83 1.82 -11.06
C ARG A 78 14.12 2.13 -12.53
N ARG A 79 13.24 1.77 -13.45
CA ARG A 79 13.37 2.09 -14.88
C ARG A 79 13.19 3.59 -15.10
N ASP A 80 12.19 4.20 -14.46
CA ASP A 80 11.92 5.63 -14.56
C ASP A 80 13.15 6.44 -14.11
N MET A 81 13.72 6.12 -12.95
CA MET A 81 14.96 6.76 -12.46
C MET A 81 16.15 6.59 -13.41
N LYS A 82 16.25 5.45 -14.10
CA LYS A 82 17.30 5.22 -15.11
C LYS A 82 17.06 6.06 -16.37
N VAL A 83 15.81 6.18 -16.82
CA VAL A 83 15.46 7.01 -17.96
C VAL A 83 15.83 8.47 -17.68
N ASP A 84 15.50 8.99 -16.50
CA ASP A 84 15.86 10.36 -16.10
C ASP A 84 17.39 10.55 -16.09
N THR A 85 18.12 9.58 -15.55
CA THR A 85 19.59 9.62 -15.51
C THR A 85 20.18 9.64 -16.92
N LEU A 86 19.69 8.77 -17.82
CA LEU A 86 20.15 8.69 -19.20
C LEU A 86 19.81 9.95 -19.99
N PHE A 87 18.60 10.49 -19.83
CA PHE A 87 18.17 11.74 -20.44
C PHE A 87 19.07 12.91 -20.03
N ASN A 88 19.36 13.03 -18.74
CA ASN A 88 20.24 14.08 -18.22
C ASN A 88 21.67 13.94 -18.78
N SER A 89 22.22 12.72 -18.81
CA SER A 89 23.55 12.49 -19.36
C SER A 89 23.62 12.80 -20.87
N LEU A 90 22.61 12.38 -21.63
CA LEU A 90 22.56 12.65 -23.07
C LEU A 90 22.42 14.14 -23.37
N SER A 91 21.55 14.84 -22.62
CA SER A 91 21.36 16.28 -22.77
C SER A 91 22.66 17.04 -22.48
N GLN A 92 23.37 16.69 -21.40
CA GLN A 92 24.66 17.30 -21.07
C GLN A 92 25.68 17.14 -22.21
N LYS A 93 25.82 15.93 -22.77
CA LYS A 93 26.74 15.68 -23.89
C LYS A 93 26.36 16.43 -25.16
N ALA A 94 25.08 16.52 -25.47
CA ALA A 94 24.59 17.26 -26.64
C ALA A 94 24.87 18.76 -26.51
N PHE A 95 24.70 19.34 -25.31
CA PHE A 95 24.96 20.77 -25.08
C PHE A 95 26.45 21.11 -24.89
N SER A 96 27.29 20.15 -24.49
CA SER A 96 28.76 20.33 -24.46
C SER A 96 29.45 20.12 -25.81
N GLY A 97 28.71 19.67 -26.84
CA GLY A 97 29.28 19.37 -28.16
C GLY A 97 30.11 18.09 -28.20
N GLU A 98 29.96 17.22 -27.20
CA GLU A 98 30.59 15.89 -27.13
C GLU A 98 29.78 14.80 -27.85
N LEU A 99 28.76 15.21 -28.61
CA LEU A 99 27.84 14.34 -29.34
C LEU A 99 27.81 14.67 -30.84
#